data_AF-A0A974WXE2-F1
#
_entry.id   AF-A0A974WXE2-F1
#
_cell.length_a   1.000
_cell.length_b   1.000
_cell.length_c   1.000
_cell.angle_alpha   90.00
_cell.angle_beta   90.00
_cell.angle_gamma   90.00
#
_symmetry.space_group_name_H-M   'P 1'
#
loop_
_entity.id
_entity.type
_entity.pdbx_description
1 polymer ?
#
loop_
_entity_poly.entity_id
_entity_poly.type
_entity_poly.pdbx_seq_one_letter_code
_entity_poly.pdbx_strand_id
1 'polypeptide(L)'
;MIDKRKYDGLIISAATQDLLDNDPLRFKSLCNGVGSKVGSWFDRLLYHLTPNTIWFMDITDGADLHDVDYSVPTLFHSIEAALQYRLDADQRFLNNLEIRITERGGLLKGLRLRRAKKYYYLLRGFGEESFMAGKRILEY
;
A
#
# COMPACT_ATOMS: atom_id res chain seq x y z
N MET A 1 -21.21 -2.73 2.43
CA MET A 1 -20.85 -1.44 1.82
C MET A 1 -19.54 -0.97 2.42
N ILE A 2 -18.53 -0.63 1.61
CA ILE A 2 -17.29 -0.02 2.10
C ILE A 2 -17.62 1.41 2.54
N ASP A 3 -17.12 1.83 3.70
CA ASP A 3 -17.15 3.24 4.10
C ASP A 3 -16.03 3.99 3.38
N LYS A 4 -16.37 4.65 2.26
CA LYS A 4 -15.39 5.39 1.44
C LYS A 4 -14.78 6.59 2.17
N ARG A 5 -15.46 7.14 3.19
CA ARG A 5 -14.97 8.28 3.98
C ARG A 5 -13.66 8.00 4.69
N LYS A 6 -13.36 6.72 4.91
CA LYS A 6 -12.07 6.25 5.44
C LYS A 6 -10.87 6.71 4.58
N TYR A 7 -11.08 6.95 3.29
CA TYR A 7 -10.04 7.33 2.34
C TYR A 7 -10.03 8.83 2.01
N ASP A 8 -10.91 9.63 2.63
CA ASP A 8 -11.00 11.07 2.37
C ASP A 8 -9.65 11.76 2.64
N GLY A 9 -9.22 12.59 1.69
CA GLY A 9 -7.95 13.32 1.73
C GLY A 9 -6.71 12.49 1.37
N LEU A 10 -6.85 11.18 1.14
CA LEU A 10 -5.74 10.33 0.72
C LEU A 10 -5.53 10.35 -0.79
N ILE A 11 -4.29 10.10 -1.18
CA ILE A 11 -3.87 9.99 -2.57
C ILE A 11 -4.19 8.56 -3.04
N ILE A 12 -4.99 8.46 -4.10
CA ILE A 12 -5.46 7.20 -4.68
C ILE A 12 -5.05 7.16 -6.15
N SER A 13 -4.51 6.03 -6.61
CA SER A 13 -4.19 5.85 -8.04
C SER A 13 -5.48 5.75 -8.88
N ALA A 14 -5.41 6.03 -10.18
CA ALA A 14 -6.57 5.90 -11.05
C ALA A 14 -7.15 4.48 -11.08
N ALA A 15 -6.29 3.45 -11.08
CA ALA A 15 -6.72 2.05 -11.08
C ALA A 15 -7.40 1.66 -9.75
N THR A 16 -6.88 2.15 -8.62
CA THR A 16 -7.47 1.90 -7.30
C THR A 16 -8.78 2.66 -7.13
N GLN A 17 -8.89 3.89 -7.65
CA GLN A 17 -10.12 4.68 -7.64
C GLN A 17 -11.20 4.01 -8.49
N ASP A 18 -10.87 3.57 -9.71
CA ASP A 18 -11.78 2.84 -10.58
C ASP A 18 -12.35 1.60 -9.90
N LEU A 19 -11.48 0.81 -9.24
CA LEU A 19 -11.90 -0.37 -8.50
C LEU A 19 -12.79 -0.02 -7.29
N LEU A 20 -12.45 1.02 -6.53
CA LEU A 20 -13.24 1.47 -5.38
C LEU A 20 -14.65 1.93 -5.78
N ASP A 21 -14.79 2.52 -6.97
CA ASP A 21 -16.05 3.04 -7.48
C ASP A 21 -16.90 1.97 -8.16
N ASN A 22 -16.29 1.14 -8.99
CA ASN A 22 -17.00 0.21 -9.86
C ASN A 22 -17.09 -1.22 -9.30
N ASP A 23 -16.16 -1.64 -8.44
CA ASP A 23 -16.17 -2.97 -7.80
C ASP A 23 -15.68 -2.93 -6.34
N PRO A 24 -16.47 -2.31 -5.44
CA PRO A 24 -16.08 -2.18 -4.04
C PRO A 24 -15.97 -3.53 -3.30
N LEU A 25 -16.62 -4.60 -3.78
CA LEU A 25 -16.46 -5.92 -3.17
C LEU A 25 -15.08 -6.49 -3.48
N ARG A 26 -14.61 -6.35 -4.73
CA ARG A 26 -13.25 -6.73 -5.10
C ARG A 26 -12.22 -5.86 -4.43
N PHE A 27 -12.42 -4.54 -4.35
CA PHE A 27 -11.55 -3.66 -3.56
C PHE A 27 -11.36 -4.21 -2.14
N LYS A 28 -12.47 -4.49 -1.43
CA LYS A 28 -12.41 -5.03 -0.06
C LYS A 28 -11.67 -6.36 0.02
N SER A 29 -11.80 -7.22 -0.99
CA SER A 29 -11.15 -8.54 -1.02
C SER A 29 -9.63 -8.47 -1.18
N LEU A 30 -9.11 -7.36 -1.71
CA LEU A 30 -7.68 -7.12 -1.88
C LEU A 30 -7.04 -6.48 -0.64
N CYS A 31 -7.83 -5.77 0.16
CA CYS A 31 -7.38 -5.22 1.44
C CYS A 31 -7.10 -6.37 2.44
N ASN A 32 -5.83 -6.64 2.68
CA ASN A 32 -5.35 -7.65 3.62
C ASN A 32 -4.78 -7.03 4.91
N GLY A 33 -4.69 -5.70 4.98
CA GLY A 33 -4.07 -4.96 6.06
C GLY A 33 -2.57 -4.77 5.80
N VAL A 34 -1.77 -4.46 6.81
CA VAL A 34 -0.34 -4.23 6.61
C VAL A 34 0.40 -5.57 6.46
N GLY A 35 0.52 -6.06 5.23
CA GLY A 35 1.47 -7.09 4.82
C GLY A 35 0.94 -8.13 3.84
N SER A 36 1.83 -8.66 2.99
CA SER A 36 1.50 -9.69 2.01
C SER A 36 1.50 -11.09 2.63
N LYS A 37 0.45 -11.89 2.37
CA LYS A 37 0.42 -13.34 2.67
C LYS A 37 1.21 -14.17 1.64
N VAL A 38 1.71 -13.53 0.59
CA VAL A 38 2.29 -14.17 -0.59
C VAL A 38 3.70 -13.64 -0.82
N GLY A 39 4.68 -14.54 -0.85
CA GLY A 39 6.10 -14.20 -0.95
C GLY A 39 6.98 -15.25 -0.27
N SER A 40 8.28 -15.01 -0.29
CA SER A 40 9.31 -15.81 0.37
C SER A 40 9.05 -15.91 1.89
N TRP A 41 9.74 -16.82 2.59
CA TRP A 41 9.68 -16.91 4.06
C TRP A 41 10.01 -15.57 4.75
N PHE A 42 10.81 -14.72 4.10
CA PHE A 42 11.18 -13.39 4.59
C PHE A 42 10.04 -12.37 4.48
N ASP A 43 9.22 -12.44 3.42
CA ASP A 43 8.04 -11.59 3.24
C ASP A 43 6.96 -11.90 4.29
N ARG A 44 6.82 -13.18 4.63
CA ARG A 44 5.96 -13.63 5.75
C ARG A 44 6.48 -13.18 7.12
N LEU A 45 7.80 -13.00 7.28
CA LEU A 45 8.38 -12.45 8.50
C LEU A 45 8.11 -10.95 8.63
N LEU A 46 8.19 -10.20 7.52
CA LEU A 46 7.82 -8.79 7.47
C LEU A 46 6.34 -8.56 7.80
N TYR A 47 5.43 -9.46 7.35
CA TYR A 47 4.02 -9.45 7.73
C TYR A 47 3.80 -9.43 9.25
N HIS A 48 4.56 -10.22 10.02
CA HIS A 48 4.42 -10.25 11.48
C HIS A 48 5.09 -9.07 12.20
N LEU A 49 6.00 -8.36 11.53
CA LEU A 49 6.79 -7.26 12.11
C LEU A 49 6.25 -5.85 11.78
N THR A 50 5.25 -5.78 10.90
CA THR A 50 4.71 -4.52 10.39
C THR A 50 3.26 -4.36 10.85
N PRO A 51 3.01 -4.04 12.13
CA PRO A 51 1.65 -3.94 12.65
C PRO A 51 0.80 -2.89 11.91
N ASN A 52 -0.53 -3.13 11.85
CA ASN A 52 -1.57 -2.18 11.41
C ASN A 52 -1.60 -0.85 12.18
N THR A 53 -0.69 -0.69 13.15
CA THR A 53 -0.55 0.52 13.93
C THR A 53 0.88 1.01 13.94
N ILE A 54 1.05 2.32 13.83
CA ILE A 54 2.32 2.99 14.10
C ILE A 54 2.17 3.74 15.43
N TRP A 55 2.77 3.20 16.50
CA TRP A 55 2.65 3.75 17.87
C TRP A 55 1.18 3.98 18.26
N PHE A 56 0.36 2.92 18.23
CA PHE A 56 -1.08 2.93 18.53
C PHE A 56 -1.96 3.77 17.58
N MET A 57 -1.40 4.39 16.53
CA MET A 57 -2.20 5.02 15.50
C MET A 57 -2.52 3.98 14.43
N ASP A 58 -3.81 3.70 14.22
CA ASP A 58 -4.27 2.90 13.09
C ASP A 58 -3.78 3.51 11.77
N ILE A 59 -3.29 2.67 10.86
CA ILE A 59 -2.84 3.05 9.51
C ILE A 59 -3.50 2.18 8.43
N THR A 60 -4.57 1.46 8.78
CA THR A 60 -5.26 0.53 7.88
C THR A 60 -5.79 1.23 6.63
N ASP A 61 -6.15 2.52 6.71
CA ASP A 61 -6.55 3.32 5.54
C ASP A 61 -5.45 3.48 4.50
N GLY A 62 -4.21 3.77 4.92
CA GLY A 62 -3.07 3.77 4.02
C GLY A 62 -2.73 2.37 3.50
N ALA A 63 -2.83 1.35 4.36
CA ALA A 63 -2.48 -0.03 4.03
C ALA A 63 -3.43 -0.62 2.97
N ASP A 64 -4.74 -0.41 3.12
CA ASP A 64 -5.75 -0.86 2.16
C ASP A 64 -5.48 -0.34 0.75
N LEU A 65 -5.12 0.94 0.63
CA LEU A 65 -4.81 1.57 -0.66
C LEU A 65 -3.52 1.01 -1.27
N HIS A 66 -2.52 0.72 -0.44
CA HIS A 66 -1.25 0.11 -0.87
C HIS A 66 -1.45 -1.33 -1.36
N ASP A 67 -2.24 -2.13 -0.65
CA ASP A 67 -2.59 -3.50 -1.06
C ASP A 67 -3.30 -3.52 -2.42
N VAL A 68 -4.22 -2.59 -2.65
CA VAL A 68 -4.95 -2.48 -3.92
C VAL A 68 -4.02 -1.99 -5.03
N ASP A 69 -3.19 -0.97 -4.79
CA ASP A 69 -2.16 -0.54 -5.75
C ASP A 69 -1.19 -1.69 -6.09
N TYR A 70 -0.84 -2.54 -5.12
CA TYR A 70 0.01 -3.71 -5.38
C TYR A 70 -0.71 -4.77 -6.20
N SER A 71 -2.03 -4.85 -6.10
CA SER A 71 -2.85 -5.82 -6.81
C SER A 71 -3.22 -5.35 -8.23
N VAL A 72 -3.44 -4.05 -8.45
CA VAL A 72 -3.86 -3.47 -9.74
C VAL A 72 -3.04 -2.23 -10.17
N PRO A 73 -2.79 -2.03 -11.47
CA PRO A 73 -3.19 -2.86 -12.60
C PRO A 73 -2.37 -4.17 -12.67
N THR A 74 -2.91 -5.17 -13.35
CA THR A 74 -2.25 -6.48 -13.54
C THR A 74 -1.49 -6.58 -14.86
N LEU A 75 -1.59 -5.57 -15.72
CA LEU A 75 -1.01 -5.55 -17.06
C LEU A 75 -0.09 -4.35 -17.21
N PHE A 76 1.13 -4.57 -17.68
CA PHE A 76 2.11 -3.52 -17.96
C PHE A 76 2.75 -3.73 -19.33
N HIS A 77 3.17 -2.63 -19.96
CA HIS A 77 3.82 -2.63 -21.28
C HIS A 77 5.32 -2.94 -21.23
N SER A 78 5.93 -2.90 -20.05
CA SER A 78 7.32 -3.29 -19.85
C SER A 78 7.57 -3.58 -18.36
N ILE A 79 8.70 -4.23 -18.05
CA ILE A 79 9.12 -4.44 -16.66
C ILE A 79 9.39 -3.11 -15.98
N GLU A 80 9.99 -2.15 -16.67
CA GLU A 80 10.30 -0.82 -16.15
C GLU A 80 9.02 -0.07 -15.77
N ALA A 81 7.97 -0.15 -16.59
CA ALA A 81 6.67 0.44 -16.27
C ALA A 81 6.04 -0.17 -15.01
N ALA A 82 6.17 -1.50 -14.85
CA ALA A 82 5.69 -2.19 -13.66
C ALA A 82 6.48 -1.76 -12.41
N LEU A 83 7.81 -1.73 -12.49
CA LEU A 83 8.67 -1.32 -11.38
C LEU A 83 8.48 0.15 -11.01
N GLN A 84 8.30 1.04 -11.99
CA GLN A 84 8.00 2.45 -11.71
C GLN A 84 6.65 2.58 -11.00
N TYR A 85 5.62 1.85 -11.43
CA TYR A 85 4.32 1.86 -10.75
C TYR A 85 4.42 1.37 -9.30
N ARG A 86 5.24 0.34 -9.04
CA ARG A 86 5.55 -0.12 -7.68
C ARG A 86 6.15 0.99 -6.82
N LEU A 87 7.17 1.67 -7.34
CA LEU A 87 7.82 2.78 -6.62
C LEU A 87 6.84 3.92 -6.34
N ASP A 88 5.95 4.22 -7.28
CA ASP A 88 4.91 5.22 -7.11
C ASP A 88 3.87 4.78 -6.05
N ALA A 89 3.51 3.50 -6.02
CA ALA A 89 2.63 2.92 -5.00
C ALA A 89 3.25 3.01 -3.59
N ASP A 90 4.53 2.66 -3.44
CA ASP A 90 5.27 2.79 -2.17
C ASP A 90 5.34 4.25 -1.72
N GLN A 91 5.56 5.17 -2.66
CA GLN A 91 5.60 6.60 -2.37
C GLN A 91 4.22 7.14 -1.97
N ARG A 92 3.14 6.73 -2.67
CA ARG A 92 1.75 7.08 -2.29
C ARG A 92 1.42 6.58 -0.90
N PHE A 93 1.83 5.35 -0.55
CA PHE A 93 1.64 4.82 0.79
C PHE A 93 2.32 5.70 1.86
N LEU A 94 3.60 6.06 1.66
CA LEU A 94 4.30 6.97 2.57
C LEU A 94 3.56 8.31 2.70
N ASN A 95 3.19 8.93 1.58
CA ASN A 95 2.48 10.21 1.58
C ASN A 95 1.15 10.12 2.36
N ASN A 96 0.38 9.04 2.16
CA ASN A 96 -0.87 8.80 2.87
C ASN A 96 -0.64 8.62 4.37
N LEU A 97 0.42 7.93 4.77
CA LEU A 97 0.82 7.86 6.18
C LEU A 97 1.18 9.24 6.73
N GLU A 98 1.94 10.06 5.99
CA GLU A 98 2.32 11.40 6.42
C GLU A 98 1.11 12.34 6.55
N ILE A 99 0.12 12.24 5.65
CA ILE A 99 -1.17 12.92 5.74
C ILE A 99 -1.88 12.53 7.04
N ARG A 100 -2.11 11.22 7.26
CA ARG A 100 -2.80 10.75 8.48
C ARG A 100 -2.04 11.09 9.74
N ILE A 101 -0.73 10.94 9.77
CA ILE A 101 0.08 11.31 10.93
C ILE A 101 0.04 12.83 11.16
N THR A 102 -0.10 13.63 10.11
CA THR A 102 -0.25 15.08 10.26
C THR A 102 -1.62 15.46 10.84
N GLU A 103 -2.68 14.79 10.42
CA GLU A 103 -4.05 15.01 10.89
C GLU A 103 -4.30 14.51 12.31
N ARG A 104 -3.86 13.28 12.64
CA ARG A 104 -4.19 12.58 13.90
C ARG A 104 -2.97 12.17 14.74
N GLY A 105 -1.77 12.65 14.40
CA GLY A 105 -0.52 12.18 15.01
C GLY A 105 -0.22 12.69 16.43
N GLY A 106 -0.93 13.70 16.94
CA GLY A 106 -0.80 14.18 18.31
C GLY A 106 0.64 14.35 18.81
N LEU A 107 0.88 14.01 20.09
CA LEU A 107 2.20 14.14 20.74
C LEU A 107 3.29 13.24 20.14
N LEU A 108 2.91 12.12 19.50
CA LEU A 108 3.88 11.17 18.92
C LEU A 108 4.13 11.42 17.43
N LYS A 109 3.62 12.53 16.85
CA LYS A 109 3.72 12.84 15.41
C LYS A 109 5.12 12.61 14.85
N GLY A 110 6.14 13.17 15.49
CA GLY A 110 7.53 13.02 15.04
C GLY A 110 8.04 11.58 15.03
N LEU A 111 7.70 10.79 16.07
CA LEU A 111 8.08 9.37 16.14
C LEU A 111 7.34 8.53 15.10
N ARG A 112 6.06 8.85 14.85
CA ARG A 112 5.23 8.20 13.83
C ARG A 112 5.77 8.47 12.43
N LEU A 113 6.13 9.71 12.10
CA LEU A 113 6.74 10.06 10.81
C LEU A 113 8.07 9.30 10.59
N ARG A 114 8.92 9.23 11.61
CA ARG A 114 10.18 8.46 11.54
C ARG A 114 9.92 6.97 11.28
N ARG A 115 8.91 6.39 11.92
CA ARG A 115 8.54 4.98 11.71
C ARG A 115 7.91 4.75 10.33
N ALA A 116 7.07 5.66 9.84
CA ALA A 116 6.50 5.58 8.49
C ALA A 116 7.59 5.56 7.40
N LYS A 117 8.62 6.41 7.53
CA LYS A 117 9.78 6.38 6.63
C LYS A 117 10.53 5.05 6.67
N LYS A 118 10.67 4.43 7.85
CA LYS A 118 11.26 3.08 7.95
C LYS A 118 10.44 2.03 7.20
N TYR A 119 9.11 2.11 7.26
CA TYR A 119 8.24 1.20 6.49
C TYR A 119 8.43 1.39 4.98
N TYR A 120 8.47 2.64 4.52
CA TYR A 120 8.75 2.95 3.12
C TYR A 120 10.08 2.33 2.65
N TYR A 121 11.16 2.48 3.42
CA TYR A 121 12.45 1.89 3.04
C TYR A 121 12.42 0.35 3.02
N LEU A 122 11.68 -0.28 3.94
CA LEU A 122 11.51 -1.74 3.93
C LEU A 122 10.73 -2.20 2.68
N LEU A 123 9.59 -1.58 2.39
CA LEU A 123 8.77 -1.92 1.22
C LEU A 123 9.54 -1.73 -0.09
N ARG A 124 10.27 -0.62 -0.21
CA ARG A 124 11.10 -0.34 -1.38
C ARG A 124 12.17 -1.42 -1.62
N GLY A 125 12.77 -1.93 -0.55
CA GLY A 125 13.85 -2.93 -0.60
C GLY A 125 13.38 -4.37 -0.82
N PHE A 126 12.16 -4.75 -0.43
CA PHE A 126 11.71 -6.15 -0.41
C PHE A 126 10.41 -6.41 -1.19
N GLY A 127 9.62 -5.39 -1.52
CA GLY A 127 8.27 -5.56 -2.07
C GLY A 127 8.20 -5.93 -3.56
N GLU A 128 9.32 -6.14 -4.24
CA GLU A 128 9.34 -6.37 -5.69
C GLU A 128 8.72 -7.70 -6.11
N GLU A 129 9.14 -8.80 -5.48
CA GLU A 129 8.61 -10.14 -5.78
C GLU A 129 7.10 -10.20 -5.52
N SER A 130 6.66 -9.67 -4.37
CA SER A 130 5.24 -9.61 -4.04
C SER A 130 4.43 -8.72 -4.98
N PHE A 131 5.02 -7.62 -5.48
CA PHE A 131 4.36 -6.75 -6.44
C PHE A 131 4.23 -7.42 -7.82
N MET A 132 5.28 -8.10 -8.28
CA MET A 132 5.31 -8.76 -9.58
C MET A 132 4.43 -10.02 -9.63
N ALA A 133 4.09 -10.60 -8.48
CA ALA A 133 3.17 -11.73 -8.39
C ALA A 133 1.81 -11.41 -9.03
N GLY A 134 1.44 -12.15 -10.08
CA GLY A 134 0.18 -11.96 -10.80
C GLY A 134 0.18 -10.82 -11.82
N LYS A 135 1.31 -10.15 -12.05
CA LYS A 135 1.46 -9.18 -13.15
C LYS A 135 1.78 -9.87 -14.46
N ARG A 136 1.28 -9.32 -15.55
CA ARG A 136 1.57 -9.73 -16.93
C ARG A 136 2.28 -8.59 -17.63
N ILE A 137 3.41 -8.89 -18.25
CA ILE A 137 4.18 -7.94 -19.04
C ILE A 137 3.92 -8.24 -20.51
N LEU A 138 3.48 -7.23 -21.27
CA LEU A 138 3.35 -7.32 -22.71
C LEU A 138 4.72 -7.03 -23.33
N GLU A 139 5.42 -8.05 -23.77
CA GLU A 139 6.64 -7.90 -24.57
C GLU A 139 6.21 -7.58 -26.02
N TYR A 140 6.49 -6.37 -26.48
CA TYR A 140 6.38 -5.97 -27.90
C TYR A 140 7.76 -5.69 -28.47
#